data_AF-A0A1G3KJK7-F1
#
_entry.id   AF-A0A1G3KJK7-F1
#
_cell.length_a   1.000
_cell.length_b   1.000
_cell.length_c   1.000
_cell.angle_alpha   90.00
_cell.angle_beta   90.00
_cell.angle_gamma   90.00
#
_symmetry.space_group_name_H-M   'P 1'
#
loop_
_entity.id
_entity.type
_entity.pdbx_description
1 polymer ?
#
loop_
_entity_poly.entity_id
_entity_poly.type
_entity_poly.pdbx_seq_one_letter_code
_entity_poly.pdbx_strand_id
1 'polypeptide(L)' 'MRLTYQAMCFDRPVGPWRTDMQRARQDLIALDLATRDEWGRFFIIVPGDIRHAIVYDQARAA' A
#
# COMPACT_ATOMS: atom_id res chain seq x y z
N MET A 1 -17.68 5.71 0.66
CA MET A 1 -16.52 5.93 -0.26
C MET A 1 -15.27 5.89 0.59
N ARG A 2 -14.36 4.94 0.34
CA ARG A 2 -13.17 4.70 1.15
C ARG A 2 -11.95 4.55 0.25
N LEU A 3 -10.93 5.35 0.50
CA LEU A 3 -9.64 5.21 -0.17
C LEU A 3 -8.87 4.05 0.48
N THR A 4 -8.38 3.14 -0.34
CA THR A 4 -7.58 1.99 0.08
C THR A 4 -6.28 1.94 -0.70
N TYR A 5 -5.24 1.40 -0.07
CA TYR A 5 -3.87 1.33 -0.57
C TYR A 5 -3.38 -0.13 -0.54
N GLN A 6 -2.61 -0.55 -1.53
CA GLN A 6 -2.00 -1.87 -1.57
C GLN A 6 -0.55 -1.80 -2.03
N ALA A 7 0.33 -2.46 -1.29
CA ALA A 7 1.74 -2.61 -1.63
C ALA A 7 1.92 -3.57 -2.82
N MET A 8 2.73 -3.16 -3.80
CA MET A 8 3.02 -3.92 -5.01
C MET A 8 4.54 -4.09 -5.20
N CYS A 9 4.95 -5.24 -5.72
CA CYS A 9 6.33 -5.56 -6.11
C CYS A 9 6.29 -6.42 -7.38
N PHE A 10 7.00 -6.01 -8.43
CA PHE A 10 6.96 -6.65 -9.76
C PHE A 10 5.52 -6.95 -10.24
N ASP A 11 4.63 -5.94 -10.14
CA ASP A 11 3.20 -6.04 -10.47
C ASP A 11 2.38 -7.06 -9.67
N ARG A 12 2.95 -7.65 -8.61
CA ARG A 12 2.26 -8.57 -7.71
C ARG A 12 1.92 -7.89 -6.39
N PRO A 13 0.72 -8.12 -5.85
CA PRO A 13 0.35 -7.62 -4.54
C PRO A 13 1.18 -8.32 -3.47
N VAL A 14 1.73 -7.53 -2.56
CA VAL A 14 2.63 -7.99 -1.51
C VAL A 14 1.88 -8.16 -0.17
N GLY A 15 0.67 -7.60 -0.08
CA GLY A 15 -0.16 -7.67 1.11
C GLY A 15 -1.63 -7.35 0.81
N PRO A 16 -2.48 -7.36 1.85
CA PRO A 16 -3.88 -7.00 1.71
C PRO A 16 -4.05 -5.51 1.43
N TRP A 17 -5.23 -5.13 0.94
CA TRP A 17 -5.63 -3.72 0.91
C TRP A 17 -5.67 -3.14 2.33
N ARG A 18 -4.97 -2.03 2.52
CA ARG A 18 -4.95 -1.22 3.74
C ARG A 18 -5.77 0.03 3.52
N THR A 19 -6.32 0.58 4.59
CA THR A 19 -7.09 1.82 4.49
C THR A 19 -6.29 3.03 4.95
N ASP A 20 -5.02 2.77 5.29
CA ASP A 20 -4.02 3.75 5.66
C ASP A 20 -2.77 3.46 4.82
N MET A 21 -2.26 4.50 4.15
CA MET A 21 -1.07 4.43 3.32
C MET A 21 0.17 4.07 4.13
N GLN A 22 0.28 4.49 5.40
CA GLN A 22 1.45 4.17 6.23
C GLN A 22 1.53 2.68 6.51
N ARG A 23 0.41 2.00 6.70
CA ARG A 23 0.38 0.53 6.83
C ARG A 23 0.84 -0.17 5.56
N ALA A 24 0.42 0.31 4.38
CA ALA A 24 0.90 -0.24 3.11
C ALA A 24 2.42 -0.03 2.93
N ARG A 25 2.97 1.11 3.39
CA ARG A 25 4.42 1.34 3.44
C ARG A 25 5.13 0.39 4.41
N GLN A 26 4.54 0.14 5.57
CA GLN A 26 5.08 -0.81 6.54
C GLN A 26 5.10 -2.24 5.98
N ASP A 27 4.10 -2.64 5.20
CA ASP A 27 4.11 -3.95 4.53
C ASP A 27 5.32 -4.09 3.59
N LEU A 28 5.71 -3.02 2.87
CA LEU A 28 6.92 -3.00 2.03
C LEU A 28 8.22 -3.04 2.86
N ILE A 29 8.28 -2.31 3.97
CA ILE A 29 9.45 -2.29 4.85
C ILE A 29 9.64 -3.64 5.54
N ALA A 30 8.55 -4.27 5.99
CA ALA A 30 8.60 -5.55 6.70
C ALA A 30 9.09 -6.72 5.82
N LEU A 31 9.11 -6.53 4.50
CA LEU A 31 9.58 -7.51 3.52
C LEU A 31 10.89 -7.09 2.86
N ASP A 32 11.57 -6.08 3.41
CA ASP A 32 12.82 -5.52 2.89
C ASP A 32 12.71 -5.06 1.43
N LEU A 33 11.53 -4.57 1.02
CA LEU A 33 11.26 -4.06 -0.33
C LEU A 33 11.29 -2.53 -0.38
N ALA A 34 11.26 -1.88 0.78
CA ALA A 34 11.37 -0.45 0.94
C ALA A 34 12.10 -0.12 2.25
N THR A 35 12.61 1.09 2.34
CA THR A 35 13.25 1.57 3.57
C THR A 35 12.98 3.06 3.78
N ARG A 36 13.53 3.60 4.86
CA ARG A 36 13.55 5.04 5.14
C ARG A 36 14.98 5.55 5.15
N ASP A 37 15.19 6.76 4.65
CA ASP A 37 16.50 7.43 4.75
C ASP A 37 16.73 7.96 6.18
N GLU A 38 17.90 8.58 6.38
CA GLU A 38 18.29 9.20 7.65
C GLU A 38 17.35 10.35 8.10
N TRP A 39 16.55 10.90 7.19
CA TRP A 39 15.53 11.91 7.48
C TRP A 39 14.12 11.32 7.60
N GLY A 40 13.98 10.00 7.58
CA GLY A 40 12.71 9.29 7.69
C GLY A 40 11.87 9.26 6.41
N ARG A 41 12.41 9.70 5.26
CA ARG A 41 11.70 9.67 3.98
C ARG A 41 11.66 8.25 3.45
N PHE A 42 10.48 7.83 3.04
CA PHE A 42 10.23 6.50 2.50
C PHE A 42 10.65 6.40 1.03
N PHE A 43 11.32 5.32 0.66
CA PHE A 43 11.59 4.97 -0.73
C PHE A 43 11.56 3.45 -0.94
N ILE A 44 11.08 3.05 -2.11
CA ILE A 44 11.01 1.64 -2.54
C ILE A 44 12.34 1.30 -3.20
N ILE A 45 12.99 0.21 -2.77
CA ILE A 45 14.33 -0.19 -3.25
C ILE A 45 14.27 -1.26 -4.35
N VAL A 46 13.08 -1.75 -4.66
CA VAL A 46 12.79 -2.70 -5.75
C VAL A 46 11.79 -2.09 -6.73
N PRO A 47 11.66 -2.63 -7.95
CA PRO A 47 10.55 -2.28 -8.84
C PRO A 47 9.20 -2.58 -8.17
N GLY A 48 8.52 -1.54 -7.71
CA GLY A 48 7.29 -1.65 -6.94
C GLY A 48 6.60 -0.29 -6.78
N ASP A 49 5.39 -0.32 -6.25
CA ASP A 49 4.57 0.88 -6.04
C ASP A 49 3.53 0.65 -4.94
N ILE A 50 2.82 1.71 -4.53
CA ILE A 50 1.61 1.63 -3.71
C ILE A 50 0.43 2.02 -4.58
N ARG A 51 -0.36 1.01 -4.99
CA ARG A 51 -1.62 1.25 -5.69
C ARG A 51 -2.66 1.82 -4.73
N HIS A 52 -3.55 2.66 -5.25
CA HIS A 52 -4.69 3.16 -4.51
C HIS A 52 -5.99 2.90 -5.27
N ALA A 53 -7.08 2.67 -4.54
CA ALA A 53 -8.41 2.44 -5.10
C ALA A 53 -9.46 3.14 -4.23
N ILE A 54 -10.51 3.65 -4.88
CA ILE A 54 -11.67 4.23 -4.21
C ILE A 54 -12.78 3.17 -4.19
N VAL A 55 -13.11 2.67 -3.01
CA VAL A 55 -14.19 1.71 -2.81
C VAL A 55 -15.48 2.46 -2.47
N TYR A 56 -16.55 2.18 -3.20
CA TYR A 56 -17.88 2.69 -2.89
C TYR A 56 -18.62 1.62 -2.08
N ASP A 57 -19.06 1.96 -0.87
CA ASP A 57 -19.98 1.12 -0.11
C ASP A 57 -21.28 1.03 -0.91
N GLN A 58 -21.53 -0.12 -1.53
CA GLN A 58 -22.83 -0.39 -2.12
C GLN A 58 -23.79 -0.60 -0.95
N ALA A 59 -24.67 0.38 -0.71
CA ALA A 59 -25.86 0.16 0.08
C ALA A 59 -26.64 -0.96 -0.62
N ARG A 60 -26.65 -2.15 -0.03
CA ARG A 60 -27.50 -3.24 -0.45
C ARG A 60 -28.94 -2.77 -0.22
N ALA A 61 -29.61 -2.30 -1.26
CA ALA A 61 -31.05 -2.18 -1.27
C ALA A 61 -31.61 -3.61 -1.28
N ALA A 62 -32.21 -4.01 -0.16
CA ALA A 62 -33.04 -5.19 -0.07
C ALA A 62 -34.48 -4.82 -0.44
#